data_AF-A0A2M8AGJ6-F1
#
_entry.id   AF-A0A2M8AGJ6-F1
#
_cell.length_a   1.000
_cell.length_b   1.000
_cell.length_c   1.000
_cell.angle_alpha   90.00
_cell.angle_beta   90.00
_cell.angle_gamma   90.00
#
_symmetry.space_group_name_H-M   'P 1'
#
loop_
_entity.id
_entity.type
_entity.pdbx_description
1 polymer ?
#
loop_
_entity_poly.entity_id
_entity_poly.type
_entity_poly.pdbx_seq_one_letter_code
_entity_poly.pdbx_strand_id
1 'polypeptide(L)'
;MKQLSEYLETIQLNSQLKLFIQNRTEVEVASDEIYLNYPQLFTDSFTGVNQKKVDFLNISGYLYYKAVLLLDKLIDSKSAENKTETLFLISKLQEESIKHLTAVFGLNSNFWELWNIRQKEYFRAIQLENQLTVNPNYKKYQQVADLKAAFGKVAIDCLYVLSKDKNEKKYTDLLQSHHHFSVALQLIDDLQDLEEDILNKQFNWAYYQTVCLLKRENYDLDNLSISDIKKLIYLKDIAISIRKEALKQLQKSKQIALKHNPKKWISVIEKQEKEIIQAIDKINSYKQKIETEILLSKELLPSNEIAILNRIDF
;
A
#
# COMPACT_ATOMS: atom_id res chain seq x y z
N MET A 1 6.10 -11.55 16.26
CA MET A 1 7.06 -10.72 17.02
C MET A 1 8.11 -11.57 17.73
N LYS A 2 7.75 -12.41 18.71
CA LYS A 2 8.71 -13.31 19.40
C LYS A 2 9.58 -14.15 18.45
N GLN A 3 8.95 -14.82 17.48
CA GLN A 3 9.66 -15.62 16.46
C GLN A 3 10.59 -14.80 15.56
N LEU A 4 10.26 -13.55 15.23
CA LEU A 4 11.13 -12.67 14.43
C LEU A 4 12.34 -12.23 15.26
N SER A 5 12.12 -11.80 16.51
CA SER A 5 13.20 -11.40 17.41
C SER A 5 14.16 -12.57 17.68
N GLU A 6 13.62 -13.75 18.01
CA GLU A 6 14.40 -14.98 18.18
C GLU A 6 15.19 -15.33 16.91
N TYR A 7 14.57 -15.19 15.73
CA TYR A 7 15.27 -15.43 14.48
C TYR A 7 16.40 -14.40 14.22
N LEU A 8 16.15 -13.11 14.44
CA LEU A 8 17.17 -12.06 14.28
C LEU A 8 18.38 -12.27 15.19
N GLU A 9 18.21 -12.92 16.34
CA GLU A 9 19.32 -13.31 17.21
C GLU A 9 20.22 -14.37 16.55
N THR A 10 19.66 -15.26 15.73
CA THR A 10 20.41 -16.32 15.03
C THR A 10 21.22 -15.83 13.84
N ILE A 11 20.89 -14.67 13.26
CA ILE A 11 21.62 -14.11 12.12
C ILE A 11 22.82 -13.30 12.61
N GLN A 12 23.96 -13.47 11.95
CA GLN A 12 25.12 -12.58 12.10
C GLN A 12 24.88 -11.25 11.35
N LEU A 13 23.92 -10.46 11.85
CA LEU A 13 23.76 -9.05 11.48
C LEU A 13 24.47 -8.18 12.52
N ASN A 14 25.01 -7.04 12.09
CA ASN A 14 25.50 -6.05 13.04
C ASN A 14 24.33 -5.52 13.90
N SER A 15 24.64 -4.96 15.08
CA SER A 15 23.63 -4.49 16.03
C SER A 15 22.74 -3.37 15.47
N GLN A 16 23.28 -2.48 14.64
CA GLN A 16 22.53 -1.41 13.97
C GLN A 16 21.48 -1.95 12.98
N LEU A 17 21.80 -3.03 12.26
CA LEU A 17 20.87 -3.66 11.31
C LEU A 17 19.76 -4.42 12.03
N LYS A 18 20.07 -5.09 13.14
CA LYS A 18 19.05 -5.69 14.00
C LYS A 18 18.13 -4.62 14.56
N LEU A 19 18.70 -3.50 15.02
CA LEU A 19 17.95 -2.32 15.45
C LEU A 19 17.11 -1.74 14.32
N PHE A 20 17.55 -1.67 13.08
CA PHE A 20 16.70 -1.18 11.98
C PHE A 20 15.48 -2.09 11.72
N ILE A 21 15.67 -3.41 11.79
CA ILE A 21 14.56 -4.36 11.60
C ILE A 21 13.59 -4.33 12.80
N GLN A 22 14.11 -3.98 13.99
CA GLN A 22 13.35 -3.94 15.25
C GLN A 22 12.74 -2.57 15.57
N ASN A 23 13.41 -1.48 15.20
CA ASN A 23 12.98 -0.10 15.46
C ASN A 23 11.86 0.22 14.48
N ARG A 24 10.69 0.47 15.07
CA ARG A 24 9.48 0.85 14.37
C ARG A 24 9.14 2.25 14.84
N THR A 25 8.90 3.16 13.90
CA THR A 25 8.08 4.33 14.22
C THR A 25 6.64 3.86 14.51
N GLU A 26 5.87 4.60 15.31
CA GLU A 26 4.49 4.21 15.67
C GLU A 26 3.60 3.97 14.43
N VAL A 27 3.86 4.70 13.34
CA VAL A 27 3.16 4.57 12.04
C VAL A 27 3.51 3.25 11.33
N GLU A 28 4.76 2.79 11.43
CA GLU A 28 5.20 1.53 10.83
C GLU A 28 4.69 0.28 11.56
N VAL A 29 4.24 0.40 12.81
CA VAL A 29 3.81 -0.75 13.62
C VAL A 29 2.59 -1.47 13.02
N ALA A 30 1.61 -0.71 12.52
CA ALA A 30 0.35 -1.26 12.02
C ALA A 30 0.51 -1.94 10.64
N SER A 31 1.29 -1.34 9.74
CA SER A 31 1.61 -1.93 8.43
C SER A 31 2.53 -3.14 8.59
N ASP A 32 3.56 -3.04 9.43
CA ASP A 32 4.49 -4.14 9.71
C ASP A 32 3.80 -5.37 10.30
N GLU A 33 2.74 -5.20 11.10
CA GLU A 33 2.02 -6.34 11.67
C GLU A 33 1.32 -7.19 10.59
N ILE A 34 0.75 -6.53 9.57
CA ILE A 34 0.12 -7.19 8.43
C ILE A 34 1.18 -7.94 7.62
N TYR A 35 2.28 -7.26 7.25
CA TYR A 35 3.32 -7.86 6.41
C TYR A 35 4.16 -8.92 7.12
N LEU A 36 4.29 -8.84 8.46
CA LEU A 36 5.00 -9.86 9.24
C LEU A 36 4.35 -11.24 9.13
N ASN A 37 3.03 -11.30 8.98
CA ASN A 37 2.28 -12.55 8.91
C ASN A 37 1.57 -12.72 7.56
N TYR A 38 2.09 -12.12 6.50
CA TYR A 38 1.37 -12.02 5.22
C TYR A 38 1.00 -13.40 4.62
N PRO A 39 1.90 -14.40 4.56
CA PRO A 39 1.52 -15.78 4.21
C PRO A 39 0.40 -16.36 5.07
N GLN A 40 0.40 -16.09 6.37
CA GLN A 40 -0.62 -16.59 7.28
C GLN A 40 -2.04 -16.12 6.91
N LEU A 41 -2.19 -15.00 6.20
CA LEU A 41 -3.50 -14.47 5.79
C LEU A 41 -4.27 -15.42 4.87
N PHE A 42 -3.55 -16.26 4.12
CA PHE A 42 -4.11 -17.10 3.07
C PHE A 42 -4.11 -18.60 3.42
N THR A 43 -3.52 -19.01 4.54
CA THR A 43 -3.36 -20.43 4.89
C THR A 43 -4.66 -21.20 4.96
N ASP A 44 -5.75 -20.55 5.40
CA ASP A 44 -7.06 -21.20 5.54
C ASP A 44 -7.62 -21.68 4.18
N SER A 45 -7.13 -21.10 3.08
CA SER A 45 -7.48 -21.51 1.72
C SER A 45 -6.66 -22.69 1.21
N PHE A 46 -5.58 -23.11 1.88
CA PHE A 46 -4.68 -24.17 1.41
C PHE A 46 -4.55 -25.30 2.44
N THR A 47 -4.77 -26.54 2.01
CA THR A 47 -4.66 -27.70 2.89
C THR A 47 -3.25 -28.31 2.85
N GLY A 48 -2.86 -29.02 3.91
CA GLY A 48 -1.60 -29.77 3.95
C GLY A 48 -0.33 -28.93 4.08
N VAL A 49 -0.43 -27.62 4.31
CA VAL A 49 0.73 -26.75 4.52
C VAL A 49 1.23 -26.87 5.96
N ASN A 50 2.52 -27.17 6.13
CA ASN A 50 3.15 -27.30 7.44
C ASN A 50 3.34 -25.91 8.10
N GLN A 51 2.84 -25.73 9.33
CA GLN A 51 2.93 -24.45 10.05
C GLN A 51 4.38 -23.97 10.23
N LYS A 52 5.35 -24.85 10.49
CA LYS A 52 6.76 -24.43 10.59
C LYS A 52 7.25 -23.82 9.28
N LYS A 53 6.84 -24.37 8.13
CA LYS A 53 7.17 -23.78 6.83
C LYS A 53 6.50 -22.41 6.67
N VAL A 54 5.24 -22.25 7.10
CA VAL A 54 4.56 -20.95 7.09
C VAL A 54 5.31 -19.92 7.95
N ASP A 55 5.80 -20.31 9.12
CA ASP A 55 6.58 -19.41 9.98
C ASP A 55 7.88 -18.95 9.29
N PHE A 56 8.57 -19.84 8.56
CA PHE A 56 9.71 -19.46 7.72
C PHE A 56 9.31 -18.53 6.56
N LEU A 57 8.14 -18.74 5.95
CA LEU A 57 7.61 -17.86 4.91
C LEU A 57 7.29 -16.46 5.46
N ASN A 58 6.72 -16.38 6.66
CA ASN A 58 6.42 -15.12 7.33
C ASN A 58 7.71 -14.29 7.55
N ILE A 59 8.76 -14.92 8.06
CA ILE A 59 10.06 -14.28 8.27
C ILE A 59 10.68 -13.84 6.94
N SER A 60 10.79 -14.75 5.97
CA SER A 60 11.42 -14.44 4.68
C SER A 60 10.66 -13.38 3.89
N GLY A 61 9.32 -13.43 3.90
CA GLY A 61 8.46 -12.41 3.30
C GLY A 61 8.66 -11.05 3.96
N TYR A 62 8.72 -10.98 5.28
CA TYR A 62 8.93 -9.72 6.01
C TYR A 62 10.31 -9.10 5.75
N LEU A 63 11.38 -9.92 5.73
CA LEU A 63 12.72 -9.44 5.38
C LEU A 63 12.74 -8.86 3.96
N TYR A 64 12.12 -9.55 3.01
CA TYR A 64 12.07 -9.08 1.63
C TYR A 64 11.22 -7.81 1.48
N TYR A 65 10.08 -7.73 2.17
CA TYR A 65 9.26 -6.52 2.26
C TYR A 65 10.08 -5.32 2.75
N LYS A 66 10.84 -5.48 3.83
CA LYS A 66 11.75 -4.42 4.32
C LYS A 66 12.81 -4.04 3.29
N ALA A 67 13.33 -5.00 2.53
CA ALA A 67 14.26 -4.72 1.45
C ALA A 67 13.62 -3.91 0.31
N VAL A 68 12.37 -4.22 -0.05
CA VAL A 68 11.59 -3.49 -1.07
C VAL A 68 11.32 -2.07 -0.63
N LEU A 69 10.87 -1.83 0.60
CA LEU A 69 10.66 -0.47 1.12
C LEU A 69 11.92 0.40 1.07
N LEU A 70 13.07 -0.19 1.44
CA LEU A 70 14.36 0.50 1.35
C LEU A 70 14.76 0.78 -0.09
N LEU A 71 14.47 -0.14 -1.01
CA LEU A 71 14.74 0.02 -2.43
C LEU A 71 13.87 1.12 -3.04
N ASP A 72 12.56 1.14 -2.75
CA ASP A 72 11.63 2.19 -3.18
C ASP A 72 12.12 3.55 -2.70
N LYS A 73 12.40 3.69 -1.39
CA LYS A 73 12.95 4.92 -0.83
C LYS A 73 14.25 5.36 -1.50
N LEU A 74 15.13 4.42 -1.86
CA LEU A 74 16.38 4.72 -2.56
C LEU A 74 16.17 5.19 -4.00
N ILE A 75 15.16 4.64 -4.69
CA ILE A 75 14.78 5.04 -6.05
C ILE A 75 14.15 6.44 -6.03
N ASP A 76 13.30 6.70 -5.04
CA ASP A 76 12.52 7.93 -4.92
C ASP A 76 13.35 9.10 -4.38
N SER A 77 14.25 8.84 -3.43
CA SER A 77 15.08 9.88 -2.82
C SER A 77 16.33 10.20 -3.65
N LYS A 78 16.36 11.40 -4.24
CA LYS A 78 17.53 11.88 -4.99
C LYS A 78 18.76 12.12 -4.10
N SER A 79 18.56 12.40 -2.81
CA SER A 79 19.58 12.92 -1.89
C SER A 79 19.87 12.06 -0.65
N ALA A 80 19.55 10.76 -0.64
CA ALA A 80 19.80 9.93 0.55
C ALA A 80 21.27 10.02 1.02
N GLU A 81 21.47 10.49 2.25
CA GLU A 81 22.69 10.21 3.00
C GLU A 81 22.79 8.68 3.19
N ASN A 82 24.01 8.13 3.19
CA ASN A 82 24.28 6.70 3.42
C ASN A 82 23.74 5.70 2.37
N LYS A 83 23.61 6.09 1.09
CA LYS A 83 23.20 5.18 -0.02
C LYS A 83 23.91 3.82 -0.01
N THR A 84 25.22 3.80 0.26
CA THR A 84 26.01 2.58 0.30
C THR A 84 25.58 1.64 1.43
N GLU A 85 25.29 2.18 2.62
CA GLU A 85 24.81 1.38 3.76
C GLU A 85 23.40 0.85 3.48
N THR A 86 22.53 1.67 2.90
CA THR A 86 21.18 1.26 2.48
C THR A 86 21.24 0.12 1.45
N LEU A 87 22.10 0.22 0.44
CA LEU A 87 22.31 -0.83 -0.56
C LEU A 87 22.82 -2.13 0.06
N PHE A 88 23.79 -2.04 0.98
CA PHE A 88 24.28 -3.20 1.71
C PHE A 88 23.18 -3.88 2.54
N LEU A 89 22.35 -3.09 3.20
CA LEU A 89 21.22 -3.59 3.99
C LEU A 89 20.17 -4.27 3.11
N ILE A 90 19.76 -3.64 2.00
CA ILE A 90 18.85 -4.24 1.00
C ILE A 90 19.40 -5.61 0.59
N SER A 91 20.67 -5.68 0.21
CA SER A 91 21.32 -6.93 -0.20
C SER A 91 21.27 -8.00 0.89
N LYS A 92 21.52 -7.63 2.16
CA LYS A 92 21.51 -8.59 3.27
C LYS A 92 20.12 -9.13 3.57
N LEU A 93 19.10 -8.27 3.55
CA LEU A 93 17.70 -8.68 3.77
C LEU A 93 17.22 -9.62 2.67
N GLN A 94 17.54 -9.31 1.40
CA GLN A 94 17.23 -10.17 0.27
C GLN A 94 17.97 -11.51 0.37
N GLU A 95 19.27 -11.50 0.71
CA GLU A 95 20.06 -12.72 0.87
C GLU A 95 19.46 -13.67 1.91
N GLU A 96 19.13 -13.16 3.11
CA GLU A 96 18.52 -13.98 4.18
C GLU A 96 17.11 -14.47 3.82
N SER A 97 16.31 -13.65 3.12
CA SER A 97 15.03 -14.10 2.59
C SER A 97 15.19 -15.27 1.60
N ILE A 98 16.11 -15.16 0.65
CA ILE A 98 16.37 -16.19 -0.36
C ILE A 98 16.92 -17.48 0.26
N LYS A 99 17.78 -17.40 1.29
CA LYS A 99 18.26 -18.58 2.02
C LYS A 99 17.11 -19.38 2.62
N HIS A 100 16.16 -18.71 3.27
CA HIS A 100 14.97 -19.37 3.82
C HIS A 100 14.07 -19.96 2.74
N LEU A 101 13.78 -19.20 1.69
CA LEU A 101 12.96 -19.69 0.59
C LEU A 101 13.61 -20.93 -0.04
N THR A 102 14.94 -20.93 -0.20
CA THR A 102 15.70 -22.10 -0.66
C THR A 102 15.62 -23.26 0.32
N ALA A 103 15.66 -23.04 1.63
CA ALA A 103 15.47 -24.09 2.62
C ALA A 103 14.05 -24.70 2.58
N VAL A 104 13.04 -23.90 2.23
CA VAL A 104 11.64 -24.34 2.15
C VAL A 104 11.34 -25.12 0.87
N PHE A 105 11.88 -24.67 -0.26
CA PHE A 105 11.52 -25.15 -1.60
C PHE A 105 12.62 -25.97 -2.30
N GLY A 106 13.89 -25.74 -1.98
CA GLY A 106 15.03 -26.26 -2.75
C GLY A 106 15.25 -25.51 -4.07
N LEU A 107 16.41 -25.72 -4.70
CA LEU A 107 16.81 -24.98 -5.92
C LEU A 107 16.00 -25.34 -7.16
N ASN A 108 15.48 -26.57 -7.24
CA ASN A 108 14.79 -27.09 -8.44
C ASN A 108 13.26 -26.96 -8.36
N SER A 109 12.74 -26.13 -7.46
CA SER A 109 11.30 -25.93 -7.31
C SER A 109 10.74 -24.96 -8.34
N ASN A 110 9.56 -25.27 -8.87
CA ASN A 110 8.80 -24.36 -9.75
C ASN A 110 8.42 -23.03 -9.06
N PHE A 111 8.56 -22.94 -7.73
CA PHE A 111 8.46 -21.67 -7.01
C PHE A 111 9.37 -20.58 -7.62
N TRP A 112 10.59 -20.94 -8.04
CA TRP A 112 11.53 -19.96 -8.58
C TRP A 112 11.09 -19.37 -9.93
N GLU A 113 10.26 -20.10 -10.68
CA GLU A 113 9.65 -19.56 -11.90
C GLU A 113 8.63 -18.47 -11.56
N LEU A 114 7.77 -18.72 -10.56
CA LEU A 114 6.81 -17.74 -10.04
C LEU A 114 7.54 -16.52 -9.46
N TRP A 115 8.58 -16.74 -8.68
CA TRP A 115 9.44 -15.68 -8.14
C TRP A 115 10.00 -14.77 -9.24
N ASN A 116 10.51 -15.35 -10.32
CA ASN A 116 11.03 -14.59 -11.46
C ASN A 116 9.93 -13.80 -12.19
N ILE A 117 8.70 -14.33 -12.24
CA ILE A 117 7.55 -13.59 -12.75
C ILE A 117 7.28 -12.37 -11.84
N ARG A 118 7.25 -12.53 -10.51
CA ARG A 118 7.00 -11.40 -9.58
C ARG A 118 8.07 -10.33 -9.63
N GLN A 119 9.35 -10.71 -9.76
CA GLN A 119 10.42 -9.74 -9.97
C GLN A 119 10.19 -8.93 -11.25
N LYS A 120 9.89 -9.60 -12.38
CA LYS A 120 9.60 -8.92 -13.66
C LYS A 120 8.37 -8.01 -13.56
N GLU A 121 7.35 -8.43 -12.82
CA GLU A 121 6.16 -7.62 -12.54
C GLU A 121 6.54 -6.32 -11.82
N TYR A 122 7.29 -6.41 -10.73
CA TYR A 122 7.73 -5.23 -9.97
C TYR A 122 8.61 -4.29 -10.81
N PHE A 123 9.61 -4.79 -11.54
CA PHE A 123 10.41 -3.95 -12.44
C PHE A 123 9.57 -3.27 -13.52
N ARG A 124 8.55 -3.95 -14.04
CA ARG A 124 7.61 -3.37 -15.01
C ARG A 124 6.76 -2.25 -14.40
N ALA A 125 6.45 -2.31 -13.10
CA ALA A 125 5.73 -1.26 -12.40
C ALA A 125 6.48 0.08 -12.50
N ILE A 126 7.78 0.07 -12.19
CA ILE A 126 8.68 1.23 -12.27
C ILE A 126 8.68 1.85 -13.69
N GLN A 127 8.69 1.01 -14.72
CA GLN A 127 8.67 1.47 -16.11
C GLN A 127 7.32 2.08 -16.51
N LEU A 128 6.21 1.49 -16.06
CA LEU A 128 4.86 1.93 -16.41
C LEU A 128 4.44 3.20 -15.65
N GLU A 129 4.95 3.40 -14.43
CA GLU A 129 4.68 4.60 -13.64
C GLU A 129 5.11 5.88 -14.37
N ASN A 130 6.29 5.88 -14.98
CA ASN A 130 6.74 7.00 -15.82
C ASN A 130 5.77 7.32 -16.98
N GLN A 131 5.06 6.31 -17.50
CA GLN A 131 4.07 6.50 -18.56
C GLN A 131 2.76 7.08 -18.04
N LEU A 132 2.42 6.86 -16.75
CA LEU A 132 1.23 7.42 -16.14
C LEU A 132 1.32 8.95 -16.04
N THR A 133 2.50 9.50 -15.77
CA THR A 133 2.72 10.95 -15.74
C THR A 133 2.38 11.62 -17.08
N VAL A 134 2.63 10.94 -18.20
CA VAL A 134 2.41 11.48 -19.55
C VAL A 134 0.98 11.24 -20.06
N ASN A 135 0.44 10.04 -19.82
CA ASN A 135 -0.90 9.67 -20.27
C ASN A 135 -1.67 8.94 -19.16
N PRO A 136 -2.20 9.72 -18.19
CA PRO A 136 -2.93 9.18 -17.05
C PRO A 136 -4.16 8.39 -17.49
N ASN A 137 -4.27 7.16 -17.02
CA ASN A 137 -5.41 6.29 -17.32
C ASN A 137 -5.67 5.37 -16.13
N TYR A 138 -6.93 5.28 -15.70
CA TYR A 138 -7.26 4.53 -14.49
C TYR A 138 -6.93 3.04 -14.61
N LYS A 139 -7.16 2.41 -15.76
CA LYS A 139 -6.80 1.00 -15.98
C LYS A 139 -5.30 0.77 -15.90
N LYS A 140 -4.49 1.69 -16.45
CA LYS A 140 -3.02 1.65 -16.31
C LYS A 140 -2.59 1.87 -14.86
N TYR A 141 -3.25 2.78 -14.15
CA TYR A 141 -3.00 3.02 -12.74
C TYR A 141 -3.26 1.76 -11.91
N GLN A 142 -4.40 1.09 -12.13
CA GLN A 142 -4.70 -0.19 -11.48
C GLN A 142 -3.64 -1.26 -11.78
N GLN A 143 -3.12 -1.28 -13.02
CA GLN A 143 -2.04 -2.18 -13.40
C GLN A 143 -0.74 -1.85 -12.65
N VAL A 144 -0.37 -0.58 -12.52
CA VAL A 144 0.83 -0.19 -11.76
C VAL A 144 0.71 -0.57 -10.29
N ALA A 145 -0.42 -0.25 -9.64
CA ALA A 145 -0.67 -0.61 -8.25
C ALA A 145 -0.51 -2.12 -7.99
N ASP A 146 -1.07 -2.95 -8.87
CA ASP A 146 -0.98 -4.41 -8.76
C ASP A 146 0.43 -4.97 -9.03
N LEU A 147 1.18 -4.34 -9.92
CA LEU A 147 2.56 -4.72 -10.22
C LEU A 147 3.52 -4.27 -9.12
N LYS A 148 3.31 -3.10 -8.50
CA LYS A 148 4.07 -2.66 -7.31
C LYS A 148 3.90 -3.64 -6.16
N ALA A 149 2.68 -4.16 -5.97
CA ALA A 149 2.38 -5.15 -4.95
C ALA A 149 2.77 -6.60 -5.33
N ALA A 150 3.57 -6.82 -6.39
CA ALA A 150 3.89 -8.17 -6.88
C ALA A 150 4.52 -9.08 -5.82
N PHE A 151 5.35 -8.55 -4.92
CA PHE A 151 5.96 -9.36 -3.86
C PHE A 151 4.95 -9.79 -2.78
N GLY A 152 3.84 -9.08 -2.59
CA GLY A 152 2.73 -9.55 -1.76
C GLY A 152 2.10 -10.84 -2.30
N LYS A 153 2.05 -11.00 -3.63
CA LYS A 153 1.55 -12.21 -4.30
C LYS A 153 2.42 -13.44 -4.06
N VAL A 154 3.70 -13.27 -3.74
CA VAL A 154 4.62 -14.38 -3.43
C VAL A 154 4.10 -15.20 -2.25
N ALA A 155 3.41 -14.58 -1.28
CA ALA A 155 2.77 -15.30 -0.19
C ALA A 155 1.77 -16.36 -0.68
N ILE A 156 0.98 -16.01 -1.71
CA ILE A 156 0.01 -16.91 -2.35
C ILE A 156 0.75 -17.95 -3.19
N ASP A 157 1.77 -17.55 -3.96
CA ASP A 157 2.63 -18.46 -4.74
C ASP A 157 3.25 -19.55 -3.86
N CYS A 158 3.80 -19.16 -2.71
CA CYS A 158 4.42 -20.07 -1.75
C CYS A 158 3.43 -21.14 -1.25
N LEU A 159 2.23 -20.72 -0.85
CA LEU A 159 1.22 -21.65 -0.32
C LEU A 159 0.66 -22.55 -1.40
N TYR A 160 0.48 -22.04 -2.61
CA TYR A 160 0.07 -22.83 -3.76
C TYR A 160 1.07 -23.95 -4.06
N VAL A 161 2.37 -23.63 -4.10
CA VAL A 161 3.43 -24.64 -4.30
C VAL A 161 3.52 -25.62 -3.14
N LEU A 162 3.46 -25.15 -1.87
CA LEU A 162 3.60 -26.01 -0.70
C LEU A 162 2.44 -26.97 -0.50
N SER A 163 1.21 -26.52 -0.74
CA SER A 163 0.01 -27.34 -0.59
C SER A 163 -0.10 -28.44 -1.66
N LYS A 164 0.65 -28.31 -2.76
CA LYS A 164 0.51 -29.14 -3.97
C LYS A 164 -0.93 -29.12 -4.50
N ASP A 165 -1.66 -28.05 -4.20
CA ASP A 165 -3.03 -27.88 -4.61
C ASP A 165 -3.07 -27.65 -6.12
N LYS A 166 -3.89 -28.42 -6.83
CA LYS A 166 -4.05 -28.30 -8.29
C LYS A 166 -5.22 -27.39 -8.68
N ASN A 167 -5.86 -26.73 -7.73
CA ASN A 167 -6.94 -25.79 -7.99
C ASN A 167 -6.39 -24.44 -8.47
N GLU A 168 -6.07 -24.37 -9.76
CA GLU A 168 -5.60 -23.14 -10.43
C GLU A 168 -6.62 -21.99 -10.33
N LYS A 169 -7.92 -22.30 -10.31
CA LYS A 169 -8.96 -21.30 -10.16
C LYS A 169 -8.87 -20.60 -8.81
N LYS A 170 -8.67 -21.35 -7.73
CA LYS A 170 -8.46 -20.78 -6.38
C LYS A 170 -7.23 -19.90 -6.33
N TYR A 171 -6.12 -20.39 -6.86
CA TYR A 171 -4.89 -19.61 -6.95
C TYR A 171 -5.12 -18.28 -7.68
N THR A 172 -5.77 -18.33 -8.86
CA THR A 172 -6.07 -17.14 -9.67
C THR A 172 -7.05 -16.19 -8.99
N ASP A 173 -8.12 -16.71 -8.37
CA ASP A 173 -9.08 -15.90 -7.60
C ASP A 173 -8.38 -15.19 -6.43
N LEU A 174 -7.48 -15.86 -5.68
CA LEU A 174 -6.74 -15.23 -4.59
C LEU A 174 -5.79 -14.12 -5.09
N LEU A 175 -5.10 -14.34 -6.21
CA LEU A 175 -4.30 -13.30 -6.85
C LEU A 175 -5.16 -12.11 -7.31
N GLN A 176 -6.35 -12.37 -7.84
CA GLN A 176 -7.29 -11.32 -8.25
C GLN A 176 -7.88 -10.57 -7.05
N SER A 177 -8.13 -11.26 -5.94
CA SER A 177 -8.50 -10.62 -4.68
C SER A 177 -7.38 -9.67 -4.21
N HIS A 178 -6.13 -10.12 -4.24
CA HIS A 178 -4.97 -9.30 -3.91
C HIS A 178 -4.81 -8.11 -4.87
N HIS A 179 -5.04 -8.28 -6.18
CA HIS A 179 -5.05 -7.19 -7.15
C HIS A 179 -5.98 -6.06 -6.71
N HIS A 180 -7.25 -6.37 -6.46
CA HIS A 180 -8.21 -5.35 -6.05
C HIS A 180 -7.87 -4.72 -4.69
N PHE A 181 -7.30 -5.49 -3.76
CA PHE A 181 -6.82 -4.96 -2.49
C PHE A 181 -5.67 -3.96 -2.69
N SER A 182 -4.67 -4.30 -3.50
CA SER A 182 -3.53 -3.42 -3.79
C SER A 182 -3.94 -2.11 -4.46
N VAL A 183 -4.91 -2.15 -5.38
CA VAL A 183 -5.47 -0.94 -5.99
C VAL A 183 -6.15 -0.06 -4.95
N ALA A 184 -6.89 -0.65 -4.01
CA ALA A 184 -7.53 0.12 -2.95
C ALA A 184 -6.49 0.81 -2.06
N LEU A 185 -5.43 0.09 -1.66
CA LEU A 185 -4.38 0.66 -0.83
C LEU A 185 -3.63 1.78 -1.55
N GLN A 186 -3.25 1.61 -2.82
CA GLN A 186 -2.57 2.68 -3.57
C GLN A 186 -3.42 3.96 -3.65
N LEU A 187 -4.75 3.83 -3.79
CA LEU A 187 -5.64 5.00 -3.79
C LEU A 187 -5.66 5.74 -2.44
N ILE A 188 -5.43 5.02 -1.34
CA ILE A 188 -5.34 5.62 0.00
C ILE A 188 -3.95 6.22 0.23
N ASP A 189 -2.88 5.53 -0.17
CA ASP A 189 -1.50 6.05 -0.14
C ASP A 189 -1.40 7.37 -0.92
N ASP A 190 -1.97 7.45 -2.14
CA ASP A 190 -1.98 8.69 -2.94
C ASP A 190 -2.67 9.87 -2.22
N LEU A 191 -3.55 9.62 -1.24
CA LEU A 191 -4.14 10.69 -0.42
C LEU A 191 -3.25 11.07 0.78
N GLN A 192 -2.47 10.12 1.29
CA GLN A 192 -1.59 10.29 2.45
C GLN A 192 -0.27 10.97 2.04
N ASP A 193 0.33 10.51 0.95
CA ASP A 193 1.65 10.90 0.48
C ASP A 193 1.63 12.04 -0.55
N LEU A 194 0.47 12.66 -0.73
CA LEU A 194 0.22 13.70 -1.73
C LEU A 194 1.32 14.78 -1.82
N GLU A 195 1.77 15.32 -0.68
CA GLU A 195 2.80 16.36 -0.67
C GLU A 195 4.17 15.82 -1.08
N GLU A 196 4.54 14.65 -0.56
CA GLU A 196 5.79 13.99 -0.91
C GLU A 196 5.84 13.67 -2.41
N ASP A 197 4.77 13.08 -2.94
CA ASP A 197 4.67 12.73 -4.36
C ASP A 197 4.77 13.96 -5.27
N ILE A 198 4.08 15.06 -4.92
CA ILE A 198 4.14 16.31 -5.69
C ILE A 198 5.57 16.87 -5.70
N LEU A 199 6.22 16.91 -4.53
CA LEU A 199 7.60 17.42 -4.39
C LEU A 199 8.60 16.55 -5.15
N ASN A 200 8.42 15.23 -5.13
CA ASN A 200 9.27 14.26 -5.82
C ASN A 200 8.94 14.13 -7.31
N LYS A 201 7.85 14.77 -7.79
CA LYS A 201 7.32 14.66 -9.15
C LYS A 201 6.89 13.24 -9.52
N GLN A 202 6.45 12.48 -8.54
CA GLN A 202 5.82 11.18 -8.73
C GLN A 202 4.38 11.36 -9.19
N PHE A 203 3.88 10.39 -9.93
CA PHE A 203 2.48 10.41 -10.35
C PHE A 203 1.59 10.12 -9.14
N ASN A 204 0.65 11.01 -8.86
CA ASN A 204 -0.33 10.85 -7.78
C ASN A 204 -1.75 11.01 -8.33
N TRP A 205 -2.60 10.02 -8.10
CA TRP A 205 -3.96 9.99 -8.65
C TRP A 205 -4.87 11.06 -8.05
N ALA A 206 -4.71 11.36 -6.76
CA ALA A 206 -5.48 12.41 -6.08
C ALA A 206 -5.13 13.80 -6.61
N TYR A 207 -3.85 14.08 -6.80
CA TYR A 207 -3.38 15.30 -7.43
C TYR A 207 -3.92 15.43 -8.86
N TYR A 208 -3.81 14.37 -9.66
CA TYR A 208 -4.29 14.35 -11.05
C TYR A 208 -5.79 14.67 -11.14
N GLN A 209 -6.64 13.99 -10.35
CA GLN A 209 -8.08 14.25 -10.35
C GLN A 209 -8.41 15.69 -9.95
N THR A 210 -7.67 16.23 -8.97
CA THR A 210 -7.85 17.60 -8.50
C THR A 210 -7.50 18.62 -9.57
N VAL A 211 -6.34 18.48 -10.21
CA VAL A 211 -5.91 19.36 -11.31
C VAL A 211 -6.91 19.32 -12.47
N CYS A 212 -7.41 18.14 -12.84
CA CYS A 212 -8.43 18.02 -13.88
C CYS A 212 -9.73 18.75 -13.52
N LEU A 213 -10.19 18.62 -12.27
CA LEU A 213 -11.39 19.31 -11.80
C LEU A 213 -11.21 20.83 -11.82
N LEU A 214 -10.11 21.31 -11.23
CA LEU A 214 -9.81 22.74 -11.10
C LEU A 214 -9.66 23.42 -12.47
N LYS A 215 -9.01 22.78 -13.44
CA LYS A 215 -8.94 23.28 -14.83
C LYS A 215 -10.33 23.43 -15.45
N ARG A 216 -11.20 22.43 -15.26
CA ARG A 216 -12.58 22.47 -15.78
C ARG A 216 -13.40 23.60 -15.15
N GLU A 217 -13.08 23.96 -13.91
CA GLU A 217 -13.71 25.06 -13.18
C GLU A 217 -13.00 26.41 -13.37
N ASN A 218 -12.03 26.50 -14.30
CA ASN A 218 -11.26 27.71 -14.62
C ASN A 218 -10.49 28.32 -13.43
N TYR A 219 -9.99 27.49 -12.51
CA TYR A 219 -9.05 27.95 -11.50
C TYR A 219 -7.68 28.25 -12.12
N ASP A 220 -7.04 29.31 -11.64
CA ASP A 220 -5.65 29.61 -11.94
C ASP A 220 -4.73 28.74 -11.07
N LEU A 221 -4.13 27.72 -11.68
CA LEU A 221 -3.32 26.74 -10.97
C LEU A 221 -1.95 27.28 -10.56
N ASP A 222 -1.42 28.28 -11.27
CA ASP A 222 -0.07 28.80 -11.02
C ASP A 222 0.01 29.57 -9.69
N ASN A 223 -1.15 30.00 -9.20
CA ASN A 223 -1.30 30.73 -7.93
C ASN A 223 -1.69 29.83 -6.75
N LEU A 224 -1.80 28.51 -6.92
CA LEU A 224 -2.16 27.60 -5.83
C LEU A 224 -0.92 26.97 -5.20
N SER A 225 -0.81 27.08 -3.88
CA SER A 225 0.18 26.33 -3.11
C SER A 225 -0.23 24.85 -2.95
N ILE A 226 0.72 23.99 -2.56
CA ILE A 226 0.42 22.59 -2.21
C ILE A 226 -0.63 22.51 -1.09
N SER A 227 -0.58 23.45 -0.14
CA SER A 227 -1.56 23.55 0.95
C SER A 227 -2.97 23.85 0.41
N ASP A 228 -3.10 24.75 -0.56
CA ASP A 228 -4.39 25.05 -1.19
C ASP A 228 -4.96 23.83 -1.90
N ILE A 229 -4.11 23.09 -2.61
CA ILE A 229 -4.50 21.86 -3.32
C ILE A 229 -4.97 20.79 -2.32
N LYS A 230 -4.25 20.62 -1.20
CA LYS A 230 -4.67 19.73 -0.09
C LYS A 230 -6.06 20.08 0.41
N LYS A 231 -6.32 21.35 0.72
CA LYS A 231 -7.64 21.80 1.20
C LYS A 231 -8.73 21.57 0.14
N LEU A 232 -8.43 21.86 -1.13
CA LEU A 232 -9.36 21.69 -2.25
C LEU A 232 -9.75 20.22 -2.48
N ILE A 233 -8.84 19.27 -2.25
CA ILE A 233 -9.15 17.83 -2.33
C ILE A 233 -10.31 17.44 -1.40
N TYR A 234 -10.35 18.00 -0.20
CA TYR A 234 -11.41 17.71 0.78
C TYR A 234 -12.67 18.54 0.51
N LEU A 235 -12.53 19.84 0.21
CA LEU A 235 -13.67 20.71 -0.04
C LEU A 235 -14.47 20.30 -1.28
N LYS A 236 -13.79 19.89 -2.35
CA LYS A 236 -14.38 19.48 -3.63
C LYS A 236 -14.74 17.98 -3.69
N ASP A 237 -14.77 17.28 -2.56
CA ASP A 237 -15.13 15.86 -2.42
C ASP A 237 -14.26 14.86 -3.20
N ILE A 238 -13.08 15.27 -3.70
CA ILE A 238 -12.13 14.39 -4.38
C ILE A 238 -11.65 13.29 -3.42
N ALA A 239 -11.29 13.66 -2.19
CA ALA A 239 -10.89 12.73 -1.14
C ALA A 239 -11.97 11.68 -0.81
N ILE A 240 -13.25 12.06 -0.85
CA ILE A 240 -14.37 11.16 -0.64
C ILE A 240 -14.58 10.26 -1.86
N SER A 241 -14.50 10.82 -3.07
CA SER A 241 -14.63 10.09 -4.33
C SER A 241 -13.60 8.97 -4.46
N ILE A 242 -12.34 9.28 -4.16
CA ILE A 242 -11.22 8.32 -4.17
C ILE A 242 -11.43 7.23 -3.13
N ARG A 243 -11.79 7.59 -1.89
CA ARG A 243 -12.11 6.61 -0.83
C ARG A 243 -13.28 5.70 -1.20
N LYS A 244 -14.33 6.23 -1.83
CA LYS A 244 -15.44 5.43 -2.36
C LYS A 244 -14.99 4.47 -3.45
N GLU A 245 -14.07 4.88 -4.31
CA GLU A 245 -13.50 3.99 -5.32
C GLU A 245 -12.63 2.90 -4.69
N ALA A 246 -11.80 3.23 -3.69
CA ALA A 246 -11.04 2.25 -2.91
C ALA A 246 -11.98 1.23 -2.24
N LEU A 247 -13.09 1.67 -1.64
CA LEU A 247 -14.11 0.77 -1.07
C LEU A 247 -14.70 -0.19 -2.10
N LYS A 248 -15.01 0.27 -3.33
CA LYS A 248 -15.49 -0.63 -4.39
C LYS A 248 -14.45 -1.71 -4.74
N GLN A 249 -13.16 -1.36 -4.71
CA GLN A 249 -12.09 -2.32 -4.97
C GLN A 249 -11.97 -3.32 -3.81
N LEU A 250 -12.04 -2.88 -2.55
CA LEU A 250 -12.08 -3.78 -1.39
C LEU A 250 -13.29 -4.73 -1.43
N GLN A 251 -14.46 -4.24 -1.81
CA GLN A 251 -15.66 -5.06 -1.97
C GLN A 251 -15.48 -6.15 -3.04
N LYS A 252 -14.88 -5.80 -4.19
CA LYS A 252 -14.51 -6.79 -5.22
C LYS A 252 -13.49 -7.81 -4.67
N SER A 253 -12.46 -7.33 -3.97
CA SER A 253 -11.45 -8.17 -3.33
C SER A 253 -12.08 -9.20 -2.39
N LYS A 254 -12.99 -8.73 -1.52
CA LYS A 254 -13.73 -9.54 -0.54
C LYS A 254 -14.65 -10.56 -1.22
N GLN A 255 -15.43 -10.13 -2.21
CA GLN A 255 -16.35 -10.99 -2.94
C GLN A 255 -15.63 -12.17 -3.60
N ILE A 256 -14.44 -11.94 -4.15
CA ILE A 256 -13.62 -12.98 -4.76
C ILE A 256 -13.02 -13.89 -3.68
N ALA A 257 -12.46 -13.33 -2.61
CA ALA A 257 -11.87 -14.08 -1.50
C ALA A 257 -12.88 -15.03 -0.83
N LEU A 258 -14.12 -14.59 -0.62
CA LEU A 258 -15.18 -15.37 0.04
C LEU A 258 -15.44 -16.73 -0.60
N LYS A 259 -15.16 -16.89 -1.91
CA LYS A 259 -15.27 -18.18 -2.62
C LYS A 259 -14.35 -19.27 -2.03
N HIS A 260 -13.25 -18.86 -1.40
CA HIS A 260 -12.18 -19.75 -0.90
C HIS A 260 -11.95 -19.63 0.61
N ASN A 261 -12.76 -18.81 1.29
CA ASN A 261 -12.80 -18.61 2.74
C ASN A 261 -11.44 -18.38 3.45
N PRO A 262 -10.52 -17.53 2.95
CA PRO A 262 -9.32 -17.14 3.68
C PRO A 262 -9.70 -16.17 4.80
N LYS A 263 -10.12 -16.68 5.97
CA LYS A 263 -10.75 -15.87 7.02
C LYS A 263 -9.88 -14.70 7.48
N LYS A 264 -8.57 -14.94 7.64
CA LYS A 264 -7.60 -13.91 8.04
C LYS A 264 -7.46 -12.81 6.97
N TRP A 265 -7.39 -13.18 5.69
CA TRP A 265 -7.38 -12.23 4.58
C TRP A 265 -8.67 -11.40 4.51
N ILE A 266 -9.83 -12.04 4.65
CA ILE A 266 -11.13 -11.36 4.69
C ILE A 266 -11.18 -10.34 5.83
N SER A 267 -10.67 -10.70 7.02
CA SER A 267 -10.61 -9.80 8.16
C SER A 267 -9.72 -8.57 7.91
N VAL A 268 -8.60 -8.73 7.20
CA VAL A 268 -7.76 -7.60 6.79
C VAL A 268 -8.50 -6.66 5.84
N ILE A 269 -9.20 -7.21 4.84
CA ILE A 269 -10.03 -6.41 3.93
C ILE A 269 -11.11 -5.64 4.69
N GLU A 270 -11.82 -6.29 5.61
CA GLU A 270 -12.87 -5.67 6.42
C GLU A 270 -12.34 -4.56 7.35
N LYS A 271 -11.14 -4.74 7.90
CA LYS A 271 -10.47 -3.71 8.68
C LYS A 271 -10.23 -2.46 7.82
N GLN A 272 -9.70 -2.63 6.61
CA GLN A 272 -9.47 -1.53 5.67
C GLN A 272 -10.79 -0.86 5.23
N GLU A 273 -11.83 -1.64 4.95
CA GLU A 273 -13.16 -1.10 4.64
C GLU A 273 -13.66 -0.19 5.77
N LYS A 274 -13.55 -0.65 7.02
CA LYS A 274 -13.96 0.12 8.20
C LYS A 274 -13.17 1.41 8.36
N GLU A 275 -11.84 1.36 8.20
CA GLU A 275 -10.97 2.54 8.29
C GLU A 275 -11.35 3.59 7.24
N ILE A 276 -11.62 3.17 6.01
CA ILE A 276 -12.03 4.08 4.93
C ILE A 276 -13.41 4.69 5.20
N ILE A 277 -14.39 3.89 5.66
CA ILE A 277 -15.73 4.39 6.02
C ILE A 277 -15.61 5.44 7.13
N GLN A 278 -14.87 5.15 8.19
CA GLN A 278 -14.65 6.09 9.29
C GLN A 278 -13.97 7.38 8.81
N ALA A 279 -13.04 7.30 7.86
CA ALA A 279 -12.41 8.49 7.28
C ALA A 279 -13.40 9.33 6.48
N ILE A 280 -14.28 8.70 5.67
CA ILE A 280 -15.36 9.40 4.95
C ILE A 280 -16.30 10.10 5.94
N ASP A 281 -16.73 9.39 6.98
CA ASP A 281 -17.65 9.95 7.99
C ASP A 281 -17.04 11.17 8.69
N LYS A 282 -15.75 11.11 9.06
CA LYS A 282 -15.03 12.24 9.64
C LYS A 282 -15.00 13.46 8.72
N ILE A 283 -14.71 13.26 7.43
CA ILE A 283 -14.68 14.36 6.45
C ILE A 283 -16.08 14.99 6.33
N ASN A 284 -17.12 14.17 6.21
CA ASN A 284 -18.51 14.65 6.11
C ASN A 284 -18.94 15.43 7.36
N SER A 285 -18.65 14.90 8.55
CA SER A 285 -18.98 15.59 9.81
C SER A 285 -18.25 16.93 9.94
N TYR A 286 -16.98 17.00 9.51
CA TYR A 286 -16.24 18.26 9.54
C TYR A 286 -16.80 19.28 8.53
N LYS A 287 -17.15 18.85 7.31
CA LYS A 287 -17.82 19.72 6.32
C LYS A 287 -19.14 20.26 6.85
N GLN A 288 -19.98 19.41 7.43
CA GLN A 288 -21.26 19.82 8.03
C GLN A 288 -21.07 20.84 9.18
N LYS A 289 -20.03 20.67 9.99
CA LYS A 289 -19.67 21.62 11.05
C LYS A 289 -19.34 22.99 10.44
N ILE A 290 -18.49 23.04 9.41
CA ILE A 290 -18.14 24.30 8.71
C ILE A 290 -19.40 24.96 8.12
N GLU A 291 -20.24 24.20 7.43
CA GLU A 291 -21.47 24.73 6.82
C GLU A 291 -22.40 25.35 7.88
N THR A 292 -22.52 24.69 9.04
CA THR A 292 -23.31 25.18 10.18
C THR A 292 -22.71 26.46 10.76
N GLU A 293 -21.39 26.52 10.96
CA GLU A 293 -20.70 27.72 11.43
C GLU A 293 -20.86 28.90 10.46
N ILE A 294 -20.81 28.64 9.16
CA ILE A 294 -21.04 29.66 8.12
C ILE A 294 -22.47 30.18 8.20
N LEU A 295 -23.47 29.31 8.28
CA LEU A 295 -24.88 29.69 8.40
C LEU A 295 -25.12 30.56 9.64
N LEU A 296 -24.63 30.12 10.81
CA LEU A 296 -24.73 30.88 12.07
C LEU A 296 -24.01 32.22 12.00
N SER A 297 -22.84 32.29 11.35
CA SER A 297 -22.10 33.55 11.19
C SER A 297 -22.85 34.56 10.31
N LYS A 298 -23.52 34.08 9.26
CA LYS A 298 -24.36 34.91 8.37
C LYS A 298 -25.63 35.40 9.06
N GLU A 299 -26.18 34.60 9.97
CA GLU A 299 -27.31 34.99 10.82
C GLU A 299 -26.92 36.01 11.91
N LEU A 300 -25.68 35.95 12.42
CA LEU A 300 -25.19 36.83 13.49
C LEU A 300 -24.55 38.14 12.99
N LEU A 301 -23.95 38.16 11.79
CA LEU A 301 -23.28 39.34 11.20
C LEU A 301 -23.42 39.32 9.66
N PRO A 302 -24.34 40.10 9.04
CA PRO A 302 -24.64 40.03 7.60
C PRO A 302 -23.50 40.44 6.64
N SER A 303 -22.33 40.86 7.13
CA SER A 303 -21.31 41.56 6.33
C SER A 303 -19.88 41.10 6.63
N ASN A 304 -19.55 39.82 6.46
CA ASN A 304 -18.14 39.39 6.42
C ASN A 304 -17.92 38.05 5.71
N GLU A 305 -18.04 38.05 4.37
CA GLU A 305 -17.75 36.87 3.55
C GLU A 305 -16.25 36.53 3.45
N ILE A 306 -15.35 37.47 3.77
CA ILE A 306 -13.89 37.33 3.54
C ILE A 306 -13.16 36.62 4.70
N ALA A 307 -13.74 36.56 5.91
CA ALA A 307 -13.08 35.96 7.07
C ALA A 307 -13.17 34.42 7.14
N ILE A 308 -14.00 33.79 6.29
CA ILE A 308 -14.41 32.39 6.41
C ILE A 308 -13.42 31.43 5.74
N LEU A 309 -12.75 31.84 4.66
CA LEU A 309 -11.77 31.01 3.95
C LEU A 309 -10.46 30.79 4.75
N ASN A 310 -10.11 31.72 5.65
CA ASN A 310 -8.89 31.65 6.45
C ASN A 310 -9.00 30.78 7.72
N ARG A 311 -10.15 30.15 7.99
CA ARG A 311 -10.38 29.33 9.20
C ARG A 311 -10.36 27.81 8.97
N ILE A 312 -10.20 27.39 7.72
CA ILE A 312 -10.23 25.98 7.35
C ILE A 312 -8.80 25.44 7.41
N ASP A 313 -8.44 24.85 8.54
CA ASP A 313 -7.23 24.02 8.65
C ASP A 313 -7.66 22.54 8.60
N PHE A 314 -7.28 21.90 7.49
CA PHE A 314 -7.32 20.46 7.25
C PHE A 314 -5.93 19.89 7.47
#